data_AF-A0A0N4WJ84-F1
#
_entry.id   AF-A0A0N4WJ84-F1
#
_cell.length_a   1.000
_cell.length_b   1.000
_cell.length_c   1.000
_cell.angle_alpha   90.00
_cell.angle_beta   90.00
_cell.angle_gamma   90.00
#
_symmetry.space_group_name_H-M   'P 1'
#
loop_
_entity.id
_entity.type
_entity.pdbx_description
1 polymer ?
#
loop_
_entity_poly.entity_id
_entity_poly.type
_entity_poly.pdbx_seq_one_letter_code
_entity_poly.pdbx_strand_id
1 'polypeptide(L)'
;MKEFTRTPLLEAQFTSGTQSRRATIPSSWTPNGGGFERAAEPEADPYETTSELAVTLEVSQSTFVRGLKSIDKVRKLGRRVPHALKQYDMDRRANMRLPILMHKNTHTWLEHPVTGNEK
;
A
#
# COMPACT_ATOMS: atom_id res chain seq x y z
N MET A 1 -14.89 -29.67 16.29
CA MET A 1 -14.22 -28.80 17.29
C MET A 1 -12.72 -28.84 17.03
N LYS A 2 -12.12 -27.70 16.69
CA LYS A 2 -10.70 -27.38 16.41
C LYS A 2 -10.74 -26.35 15.27
N GLU A 3 -10.20 -25.13 15.35
CA GLU A 3 -8.95 -24.69 15.98
C GLU A 3 -8.98 -23.20 16.34
N PHE A 4 -8.21 -22.81 17.36
CA PHE A 4 -7.79 -21.43 17.56
C PHE A 4 -6.35 -21.43 18.10
N THR A 5 -5.38 -21.03 17.28
CA THR A 5 -4.11 -20.46 17.75
C THR A 5 -3.46 -19.52 16.72
N ARG A 6 -3.44 -18.22 17.11
CA ARG A 6 -2.43 -17.15 16.91
C ARG A 6 -2.09 -16.57 15.51
N THR A 7 -2.71 -15.41 15.23
CA THR A 7 -2.18 -14.08 14.75
C THR A 7 -0.66 -13.91 14.55
N PRO A 8 -0.12 -12.98 13.69
CA PRO A 8 -0.58 -11.58 13.59
C PRO A 8 -0.32 -10.73 12.30
N LEU A 9 -0.97 -9.55 12.24
CA LEU A 9 -0.51 -8.23 11.73
C LEU A 9 0.29 -8.18 10.40
N LEU A 10 -0.15 -7.43 9.38
CA LEU A 10 -0.12 -5.96 9.38
C LEU A 10 -1.11 -5.41 8.36
N GLU A 11 -2.00 -4.56 8.85
CA GLU A 11 -2.88 -3.74 8.03
C GLU A 11 -2.05 -2.75 7.21
N ALA A 12 -2.12 -2.86 5.88
CA ALA A 12 -1.93 -1.73 4.99
C ALA A 12 -3.32 -1.32 4.50
N GLN A 13 -3.98 -0.48 5.30
CA GLN A 13 -5.24 0.11 4.91
C GLN A 13 -5.00 1.04 3.71
N PHE A 14 -5.46 0.62 2.54
CA PHE A 14 -5.73 1.54 1.44
C PHE A 14 -6.86 2.46 1.92
N THR A 15 -6.51 3.67 2.35
CA THR A 15 -7.48 4.61 2.92
C THR A 15 -8.49 4.99 1.85
N SER A 16 -9.70 4.42 1.95
CA SER A 16 -10.84 4.71 1.11
C SER A 16 -11.44 6.08 1.48
N GLY A 17 -10.77 7.13 1.01
CA GLY A 17 -11.33 8.47 0.97
C GLY A 17 -12.38 8.58 -0.13
N THR A 18 -13.64 8.35 0.24
CA THR A 18 -14.85 9.05 -0.23
C THR A 18 -14.90 9.50 -1.70
N GLN A 19 -15.63 8.76 -2.55
CA GLN A 19 -17.01 9.07 -2.95
C GLN A 19 -17.42 8.14 -4.10
N SER A 20 -18.43 7.32 -3.85
CA SER A 20 -19.05 6.42 -4.84
C SER A 20 -19.60 7.24 -6.02
N ARG A 21 -18.83 7.30 -7.11
CA ARG A 21 -19.37 7.53 -8.44
C ARG A 21 -19.30 6.20 -9.14
N ARG A 22 -20.46 5.69 -9.57
CA ARG A 22 -20.57 4.46 -10.34
C ARG A 22 -19.75 4.65 -11.62
N ALA A 23 -18.51 4.18 -11.63
CA ALA A 23 -17.64 4.26 -12.79
C ALA A 23 -18.31 3.47 -13.92
N THR A 24 -18.73 4.14 -14.99
CA THR A 24 -19.20 3.46 -16.19
C THR A 24 -17.97 2.87 -16.85
N ILE A 25 -17.69 1.60 -16.56
CA ILE A 25 -16.58 0.88 -17.18
C ILE A 25 -16.89 0.73 -18.68
N PRO A 26 -15.98 1.13 -19.59
CA PRO A 26 -16.19 0.96 -21.02
C PRO A 26 -16.36 -0.53 -21.35
N SER A 27 -17.35 -0.92 -22.18
CA SER A 27 -17.55 -2.34 -22.54
C SER A 27 -16.33 -2.98 -23.21
N SER A 28 -15.38 -2.17 -23.70
CA SER A 28 -14.09 -2.61 -24.24
C SER A 28 -13.14 -3.20 -23.19
N TRP A 29 -13.50 -3.15 -21.90
CA TRP A 29 -12.74 -3.72 -20.78
C TRP A 29 -13.24 -5.09 -20.32
N THR A 30 -14.33 -5.61 -20.90
CA THR A 30 -14.81 -6.97 -20.62
C THR A 30 -14.38 -7.89 -21.75
N PRO A 31 -13.30 -8.68 -21.61
CA PRO A 31 -13.08 -9.80 -22.51
C PRO A 31 -14.21 -10.81 -22.30
N ASN A 32 -14.69 -11.40 -23.39
CA ASN A 32 -15.68 -12.48 -23.49
C ASN A 32 -16.13 -13.09 -22.14
N GLY A 33 -17.11 -12.47 -21.49
CA GLY A 33 -17.82 -13.03 -20.34
C GLY A 33 -17.01 -13.12 -19.05
N GLY A 34 -17.03 -12.05 -18.24
CA GLY A 34 -16.73 -12.09 -16.81
C GLY A 34 -15.28 -11.73 -16.46
N GLY A 35 -15.12 -10.79 -15.53
CA GLY A 35 -13.80 -10.53 -14.93
C GLY A 35 -13.56 -9.11 -14.43
N PHE A 36 -14.48 -8.52 -13.67
CA PHE A 36 -14.13 -7.35 -12.84
C PHE A 36 -13.15 -7.70 -11.71
N GLU A 37 -13.03 -8.97 -11.38
CA GLU A 37 -12.15 -9.47 -10.30
C GLU A 37 -10.65 -9.43 -10.65
N ARG A 38 -10.26 -9.30 -11.93
CA ARG A 38 -8.83 -9.21 -12.31
C ARG A 38 -8.25 -7.80 -12.32
N ALA A 39 -9.08 -6.76 -12.28
CA ALA A 39 -8.62 -5.36 -12.17
C ALA A 39 -8.05 -5.03 -10.77
N ALA A 40 -8.04 -6.00 -9.85
CA ALA A 40 -7.35 -5.95 -8.57
C ALA A 40 -5.83 -6.13 -8.67
N GLU A 41 -5.29 -6.56 -9.83
CA GLU A 41 -3.87 -6.91 -9.95
C GLU A 41 -2.81 -5.80 -9.89
N PRO A 42 -3.05 -4.49 -10.14
CA PRO A 42 -1.96 -3.52 -9.97
C PRO A 42 -1.57 -3.29 -8.50
N GLU A 43 -2.26 -3.92 -7.54
CA GLU A 43 -1.87 -3.93 -6.12
C GLU A 43 -0.93 -5.10 -5.79
N ALA A 44 -0.79 -6.12 -6.66
CA ALA A 44 0.06 -7.28 -6.39
C ALA A 44 1.55 -6.89 -6.40
N ASP A 45 1.96 -6.11 -7.41
CA ASP A 45 3.26 -5.44 -7.44
C ASP A 45 3.08 -3.97 -7.89
N PRO A 46 3.27 -2.99 -6.98
CA PRO A 46 3.10 -1.58 -7.27
C PRO A 46 4.17 -0.99 -8.21
N TYR A 47 5.18 -1.78 -8.60
CA TYR A 47 6.27 -1.35 -9.48
C TYR A 47 6.14 -1.86 -10.92
N GLU A 48 5.13 -2.66 -11.24
CA GLU A 48 4.91 -3.16 -12.60
C GLU A 48 4.50 -2.06 -13.59
N THR A 49 4.93 -2.24 -14.84
CA THR A 49 4.59 -1.31 -15.91
C THR A 49 3.21 -1.62 -16.49
N THR A 50 2.56 -0.58 -17.03
CA THR A 50 1.27 -0.74 -17.73
C THR A 50 1.33 -1.65 -18.96
N SER A 51 2.53 -1.94 -19.49
CA SER A 51 2.71 -2.84 -20.63
C SER A 51 2.75 -4.30 -20.17
N GLU A 52 3.45 -4.59 -19.08
CA GLU A 52 3.50 -5.94 -18.48
C GLU A 52 2.10 -6.35 -18.02
N LEU A 53 1.41 -5.48 -17.28
CA LEU A 53 0.03 -5.70 -16.86
C LEU A 53 -0.95 -5.88 -18.02
N ALA A 54 -0.74 -5.16 -19.13
CA ALA A 54 -1.56 -5.30 -20.33
C ALA A 54 -1.36 -6.66 -21.03
N VAL A 55 -0.13 -7.17 -21.05
CA VAL A 55 0.20 -8.50 -21.58
C VAL A 55 -0.39 -9.60 -20.71
N THR A 56 -0.23 -9.51 -19.38
CA THR A 56 -0.79 -10.48 -18.42
C THR A 56 -2.31 -10.57 -18.52
N LEU A 57 -2.98 -9.45 -18.78
CA LEU A 57 -4.44 -9.38 -18.91
C LEU A 57 -4.94 -9.59 -20.34
N GLU A 58 -4.05 -9.81 -21.32
CA GLU A 58 -4.38 -9.92 -22.75
C GLU A 58 -5.19 -8.74 -23.31
N VAL A 59 -4.96 -7.54 -22.76
CA VAL A 59 -5.64 -6.29 -23.16
C VAL A 59 -4.66 -5.38 -23.87
N SER A 60 -5.13 -4.58 -24.84
CA SER A 60 -4.29 -3.53 -25.41
C SER A 60 -3.89 -2.49 -24.37
N GLN A 61 -2.62 -2.06 -24.38
CA GLN A 61 -2.09 -1.07 -23.43
C GLN A 61 -2.94 0.22 -23.38
N SER A 62 -3.41 0.71 -24.53
CA SER A 62 -4.27 1.90 -24.61
C SER A 62 -5.59 1.71 -23.89
N THR A 63 -6.17 0.51 -23.98
CA THR A 63 -7.37 0.14 -23.25
C THR A 63 -7.05 0.11 -21.76
N PHE A 64 -5.96 -0.54 -21.33
CA PHE A 64 -5.51 -0.61 -19.94
C PHE A 64 -5.25 0.76 -19.27
N VAL A 65 -4.65 1.70 -19.99
CA VAL A 65 -4.44 3.07 -19.48
C VAL A 65 -5.76 3.83 -19.32
N ARG A 66 -6.72 3.63 -20.23
CA ARG A 66 -8.03 4.30 -20.17
C ARG A 66 -8.85 3.88 -18.95
N GLY A 67 -8.84 2.60 -18.58
CA GLY A 67 -9.58 2.15 -17.41
C GLY A 67 -8.85 2.41 -16.09
N LEU A 68 -7.51 2.41 -16.05
CA LEU A 68 -6.78 2.96 -14.88
C LEU A 68 -7.22 4.40 -14.60
N LYS A 69 -7.36 5.21 -15.66
CA LYS A 69 -7.89 6.57 -15.56
C LYS A 69 -9.36 6.62 -15.12
N SER A 70 -10.18 5.64 -15.50
CA SER A 70 -11.60 5.58 -15.09
C SER A 70 -11.80 5.20 -13.62
N ILE A 71 -10.81 4.55 -13.02
CA ILE A 71 -10.80 4.11 -11.60
C ILE A 71 -9.94 5.08 -10.76
N ASP A 72 -9.51 6.21 -11.34
CA ASP A 72 -8.62 7.19 -10.70
C ASP A 72 -7.31 6.61 -10.13
N LYS A 73 -6.82 5.50 -10.72
CA LYS A 73 -5.49 4.97 -10.41
C LYS A 73 -4.43 5.76 -11.19
N VAL A 74 -3.49 6.35 -10.44
CA VAL A 74 -2.42 7.21 -10.97
C VAL A 74 -1.07 6.68 -10.53
N ARG A 75 -0.08 6.74 -11.43
CA ARG A 75 1.30 6.40 -11.10
C ARG A 75 1.88 7.43 -10.13
N LYS A 76 2.16 7.02 -8.90
CA LYS A 76 2.86 7.83 -7.90
C LYS A 76 4.32 7.40 -7.83
N LEU A 77 5.22 8.36 -7.64
CA LEU A 77 6.62 8.06 -7.37
C LEU A 77 6.77 7.50 -5.96
N GLY A 78 7.66 6.52 -5.80
CA GLY A 78 7.99 5.93 -4.50
C GLY A 78 8.61 6.95 -3.55
N ARG A 79 8.51 6.68 -2.24
CA ARG A 79 9.19 7.48 -1.20
C ARG A 79 10.67 7.11 -1.14
N ARG A 80 11.56 8.10 -1.07
CA ARG A 80 12.99 7.85 -0.83
C ARG A 80 13.19 7.37 0.61
N VAL A 81 13.66 6.14 0.78
CA VAL A 81 14.01 5.57 2.08
C VAL A 81 15.52 5.77 2.33
N PRO A 82 15.96 6.24 3.52
CA PRO A 82 17.37 6.57 3.76
C PRO A 82 18.35 5.40 3.58
N HIS A 83 17.94 4.17 3.92
CA HIS A 83 18.74 2.95 3.73
C HIS A 83 17.84 1.72 3.88
N ALA A 84 18.28 0.59 3.32
CA ALA A 84 17.63 -0.71 3.50
C ALA A 84 17.88 -1.23 4.92
N LEU A 85 16.82 -1.62 5.62
CA LEU A 85 16.90 -2.18 6.97
C LEU A 85 16.98 -3.69 6.91
N LYS A 86 17.87 -4.28 7.71
CA LYS A 86 17.85 -5.71 7.98
C LYS A 86 16.82 -6.01 9.08
N GLN A 87 16.43 -7.27 9.21
CA GLN A 87 15.50 -7.71 10.28
C GLN A 87 15.97 -7.23 11.66
N TYR A 88 17.26 -7.37 11.94
CA TYR A 88 17.88 -6.88 13.17
C TYR A 88 17.65 -5.37 13.40
N ASP A 89 17.81 -4.54 12.37
CA ASP A 89 17.62 -3.10 12.50
C ASP A 89 16.14 -2.74 12.72
N MET A 90 15.23 -3.49 12.11
CA MET A 90 13.79 -3.34 12.31
C MET A 90 13.39 -3.69 13.74
N ASP A 91 13.86 -4.83 14.25
CA ASP A 91 13.58 -5.28 15.62
C ASP A 91 14.18 -4.32 16.65
N ARG A 92 15.43 -3.87 16.43
CA ARG A 92 16.08 -2.87 17.28
C ARG A 92 15.30 -1.56 17.33
N ARG A 93 14.78 -1.07 16.19
CA ARG A 93 13.96 0.14 16.13
C ARG A 93 12.62 -0.04 16.84
N ALA A 94 11.95 -1.17 16.64
CA ALA A 94 10.70 -1.47 17.31
C ALA A 94 10.90 -1.52 18.83
N ASN A 95 11.90 -2.25 19.29
CA ASN A 95 12.23 -2.39 20.72
C ASN A 95 12.63 -1.07 21.37
N MET A 96 13.36 -0.19 20.68
CA MET A 96 13.65 1.15 21.21
C MET A 96 12.41 2.06 21.25
N ARG A 97 11.48 1.90 20.31
CA ARG A 97 10.28 2.74 20.22
C ARG A 97 9.21 2.37 21.25
N LEU A 98 9.04 1.08 21.55
CA LEU A 98 8.03 0.60 22.51
C LEU A 98 8.08 1.28 23.89
N PRO A 99 9.23 1.37 24.59
CA PRO A 99 9.28 2.01 25.91
C PRO A 99 9.02 3.51 25.81
N ILE A 100 9.50 4.20 24.77
CA ILE A 100 9.19 5.62 24.52
C ILE A 100 7.68 5.80 24.31
N LEU A 101 7.05 4.87 23.59
CA LEU A 101 5.60 4.86 23.35
C LEU A 101 4.79 4.61 24.62
N MET A 102 5.28 3.79 25.53
CA MET A 102 4.63 3.55 26.83
C MET A 102 4.81 4.75 27.77
N HIS A 103 6.01 5.35 27.76
CA HIS A 103 6.33 6.51 28.57
C HIS A 103 5.49 7.74 28.18
N LYS A 104 5.29 7.98 26.87
CA LYS A 104 4.41 9.08 26.39
C LYS A 104 2.96 8.99 26.86
N ASN A 105 2.45 7.78 27.13
CA ASN A 105 1.04 7.60 27.51
C ASN A 105 0.82 7.93 28.98
N THR A 106 1.89 7.99 29.77
CA THR A 106 1.86 8.21 31.22
C THR A 106 2.43 9.57 31.63
N HIS A 107 3.33 10.15 30.82
CA HIS A 107 4.06 11.38 31.14
C HIS A 107 4.19 12.30 29.93
N THR A 108 4.15 13.62 30.14
CA THR A 108 4.41 14.68 29.13
C THR A 108 5.91 14.87 28.87
N TRP A 109 6.62 13.78 28.58
CA TRP A 109 8.09 13.77 28.45
C TRP A 109 8.64 14.66 27.31
N LEU A 110 7.80 15.03 26.33
CA LEU A 110 8.18 15.91 25.23
C LEU A 110 8.34 17.39 25.62
N GLU A 111 8.03 17.77 26.86
CA GLU A 111 8.25 19.14 27.36
C GLU A 111 9.73 19.43 27.67
N HIS A 112 10.56 18.40 27.84
CA HIS A 112 11.95 18.53 28.30
C HIS A 112 13.04 17.85 27.43
N PRO A 113 12.84 17.43 26.17
CA PRO A 113 13.89 16.77 25.40
C PRO A 113 14.89 17.80 24.85
N VAL A 114 16.15 17.68 25.27
CA VAL A 114 17.27 18.36 24.60
C VAL A 114 17.85 17.40 23.57
N THR A 115 17.80 17.77 22.28
CA THR A 115 18.38 16.99 21.18
C THR A 115 19.36 17.84 20.38
N GLY A 116 20.41 17.22 19.86
CA GLY A 116 21.39 17.86 18.98
C GLY A 116 21.84 16.88 17.90
N ASN A 117 21.98 17.36 16.68
CA ASN A 117 22.68 16.65 15.61
C ASN A 117 23.74 17.58 15.00
N GLU A 118 24.82 16.97 14.51
CA GLU A 118 25.77 17.65 13.64
C GLU A 118 25.32 17.47 12.19
N LYS A 119 25.58 18.47 11.34
CA LYS A 119 25.23 18.46 9.92
C LYS A 119 26.47 18.34 9.05
#